data_AF-A0A967WVY3-F1
#
_entry.id   AF-A0A967WVY3-F1
#
_cell.length_a   1.000
_cell.length_b   1.000
_cell.length_c   1.000
_cell.angle_alpha   90.00
_cell.angle_beta   90.00
_cell.angle_gamma   90.00
#
_symmetry.space_group_name_H-M   'P 1'
#
loop_
_entity.id
_entity.type
_entity.pdbx_description
1 polymer ?
#
loop_
_entity_poly.entity_id
_entity_poly.type
_entity_poly.pdbx_seq_one_letter_code
_entity_poly.pdbx_strand_id
1 'polypeptide(L)'
;KYACAGKACLKLAVINGVLMWLYLPLILVIFGFHVYVLPIDGLFPMMMVNGTVWWFVIANLIGFFLFRRWYKKQSRENGLTLADLGISYREDRFALDWGRIGRTALLAAILFAAAYLVQHLLEAIFIVDYRFIFPFASDLTPYRVMMFLLYFPFLLLGFLFLALFLHAQYRRPRKDSWLKTFVSWSATNVLVMIVPLILFLLLQYVPLLIAGIVPFVGPGGSLASFTMNLFHIIGVLILV
;
A
#
# COMPACT_ATOMS: atom_id res chain seq x y z
N LYS A 1 -19.23 -1.39 19.30
CA LYS A 1 -17.95 -1.41 18.54
C LYS A 1 -18.25 -1.38 17.06
N TYR A 2 -17.72 -0.38 16.37
CA TYR A 2 -18.00 -0.09 14.96
C TYR A 2 -17.76 -1.29 14.03
N ALA A 3 -18.67 -1.50 13.09
CA ALA A 3 -18.55 -2.50 12.04
C ALA A 3 -19.10 -1.94 10.73
N CYS A 4 -18.30 -2.05 9.67
CA CYS A 4 -18.68 -1.72 8.32
C CYS A 4 -19.55 -2.83 7.74
N ALA A 5 -20.76 -2.47 7.28
CA ALA A 5 -21.69 -3.38 6.64
C ALA A 5 -22.30 -2.79 5.35
N GLY A 6 -22.61 -3.69 4.40
CA GLY A 6 -23.37 -3.38 3.19
C GLY A 6 -22.77 -2.25 2.33
N LYS A 7 -23.64 -1.28 1.97
CA LYS A 7 -23.33 -0.18 1.04
C LYS A 7 -22.20 0.73 1.52
N ALA A 8 -22.00 0.87 2.84
CA ALA A 8 -20.93 1.70 3.39
C ALA A 8 -19.54 1.14 3.03
N CYS A 9 -19.37 -0.18 3.10
CA CYS A 9 -18.10 -0.82 2.73
C CYS A 9 -17.86 -0.76 1.24
N LEU A 10 -18.90 -0.97 0.43
CA LEU A 10 -18.77 -0.84 -1.02
C LEU A 10 -18.36 0.58 -1.41
N LYS A 11 -18.99 1.60 -0.80
CA LYS A 11 -18.61 3.00 -1.03
C LYS A 11 -17.14 3.26 -0.68
N LEU A 12 -16.67 2.75 0.46
CA LEU A 12 -15.27 2.89 0.86
C LEU A 12 -14.31 2.19 -0.12
N ALA A 13 -14.66 0.97 -0.56
CA ALA A 13 -13.88 0.23 -1.54
C ALA A 13 -13.81 0.95 -2.89
N VAL A 14 -14.93 1.55 -3.35
CA VAL A 14 -14.97 2.35 -4.58
C VAL A 14 -14.12 3.61 -4.44
N ILE A 15 -14.21 4.34 -3.32
CA ILE A 15 -13.36 5.51 -3.07
C ILE A 15 -11.89 5.09 -3.08
N ASN A 16 -11.53 3.99 -2.41
CA ASN A 16 -10.17 3.44 -2.44
C ASN A 16 -9.72 3.13 -3.88
N GLY A 17 -10.58 2.49 -4.68
CA GLY A 17 -10.26 2.18 -6.07
C GLY A 17 -10.03 3.41 -6.93
N VAL A 18 -10.86 4.46 -6.77
CA VAL A 18 -10.66 5.74 -7.46
C VAL A 18 -9.34 6.40 -7.04
N LEU A 19 -9.01 6.38 -5.75
CA LEU A 19 -7.73 6.90 -5.26
C LEU A 19 -6.54 6.10 -5.81
N MET A 20 -6.66 4.78 -5.89
CA MET A 20 -5.64 3.93 -6.50
C MET A 20 -5.45 4.25 -7.99
N TRP A 21 -6.53 4.56 -8.71
CA TRP A 21 -6.46 4.94 -10.12
C TRP A 21 -5.85 6.31 -10.38
N LEU A 22 -5.58 7.12 -9.33
CA LEU A 22 -4.71 8.29 -9.45
C LEU A 22 -3.26 7.92 -9.82
N TYR A 23 -2.92 6.62 -9.89
CA TYR A 23 -1.62 6.11 -10.31
C TYR A 23 -1.10 6.75 -11.59
N LEU A 24 -1.84 6.63 -12.69
CA LEU A 24 -1.44 7.23 -13.97
C LEU A 24 -1.31 8.74 -13.94
N PRO A 25 -2.35 9.52 -13.55
CA PRO A 25 -2.26 10.96 -13.62
C PRO A 25 -1.14 11.50 -12.72
N LEU A 26 -0.92 10.91 -11.54
CA LEU A 26 0.17 11.34 -10.67
C LEU A 26 1.55 11.02 -11.26
N ILE A 27 1.74 9.82 -11.82
CA ILE A 27 3.00 9.47 -12.49
C ILE A 27 3.25 10.40 -13.68
N LEU A 28 2.24 10.67 -14.51
CA LEU A 28 2.35 11.59 -15.64
C LEU A 28 2.74 13.00 -15.20
N VAL A 29 2.12 13.52 -14.13
CA VAL A 29 2.44 14.85 -13.59
C VAL A 29 3.85 14.88 -13.02
N ILE A 30 4.26 13.86 -12.25
CA ILE A 30 5.60 13.77 -11.66
C ILE A 30 6.67 13.71 -12.75
N PHE A 31 6.48 12.86 -13.76
CA PHE A 31 7.44 12.73 -14.87
C PHE A 31 7.45 13.97 -15.75
N GLY A 32 6.28 14.54 -16.06
CA GLY A 32 6.19 15.80 -16.80
C GLY A 32 6.92 16.93 -16.07
N PHE A 33 6.72 17.06 -14.76
CA PHE A 33 7.44 18.04 -13.94
C PHE A 33 8.95 17.78 -13.94
N HIS A 34 9.37 16.52 -13.78
CA HIS A 34 10.79 16.13 -13.81
C HIS A 34 11.47 16.54 -15.12
N VAL A 35 10.81 16.28 -16.26
CA VAL A 35 11.37 16.52 -17.60
C VAL A 35 11.33 18.00 -17.98
N TYR A 36 10.22 18.69 -17.69
CA TYR A 36 9.97 20.04 -18.24
C TYR A 36 10.19 21.18 -17.27
N VAL A 37 10.28 20.92 -15.96
CA VAL A 37 10.38 21.97 -14.93
C VAL A 37 11.65 21.83 -14.10
N LEU A 38 11.84 20.71 -13.41
CA LEU A 38 12.98 20.52 -12.52
C LEU A 38 13.31 19.02 -12.36
N PRO A 39 14.55 18.59 -12.63
CA PRO A 39 14.99 17.23 -12.35
C PRO A 39 14.89 16.89 -10.86
N ILE A 40 13.97 15.99 -10.51
CA ILE A 40 13.74 15.49 -9.13
C ILE A 40 14.60 14.27 -8.74
N ASP A 41 15.48 13.81 -9.62
CA ASP A 41 16.29 12.59 -9.46
C ASP A 41 17.59 12.80 -8.67
N GLY A 42 17.89 14.04 -8.23
CA GLY A 42 19.07 14.32 -7.41
C GLY A 42 19.03 13.64 -6.04
N LEU A 43 18.10 14.07 -5.18
CA LEU A 43 17.94 13.47 -3.83
C LEU A 43 17.27 12.09 -3.90
N PHE A 44 16.39 11.89 -4.87
CA PHE A 44 15.60 10.67 -5.05
C PHE A 44 15.95 10.00 -6.39
N PRO A 45 17.05 9.23 -6.48
CA PRO A 45 17.59 8.77 -7.76
C PRO A 45 16.76 7.68 -8.45
N MET A 46 15.84 7.03 -7.73
CA MET A 46 15.08 5.90 -8.26
C MET A 46 13.77 6.35 -8.92
N MET A 47 13.82 6.82 -10.17
CA MET A 47 12.65 7.41 -10.85
C MET A 47 11.40 6.51 -10.89
N MET A 48 11.55 5.20 -11.12
CA MET A 48 10.42 4.26 -11.09
C MET A 48 9.85 4.09 -9.67
N VAL A 49 10.72 4.13 -8.65
CA VAL A 49 10.29 4.07 -7.25
C VAL A 49 9.61 5.38 -6.85
N ASN A 50 10.12 6.52 -7.31
CA ASN A 50 9.55 7.84 -7.04
C ASN A 50 8.08 7.90 -7.46
N GLY A 51 7.77 7.50 -8.70
CA GLY A 51 6.40 7.49 -9.20
C GLY A 51 5.46 6.68 -8.31
N THR A 52 5.91 5.50 -7.87
CA THR A 52 5.12 4.61 -7.00
C THR A 52 5.00 5.15 -5.57
N VAL A 53 6.09 5.61 -4.96
CA VAL A 53 6.10 6.11 -3.58
C VAL A 53 5.25 7.36 -3.46
N TRP A 54 5.42 8.33 -4.37
CA TRP A 54 4.66 9.58 -4.31
C TRP A 54 3.19 9.37 -4.64
N TRP A 55 2.85 8.49 -5.59
CA TRP A 55 1.47 8.06 -5.78
C TRP A 55 0.89 7.49 -4.49
N PHE A 56 1.58 6.54 -3.86
CA PHE A 56 1.12 5.86 -2.67
C PHE A 56 0.91 6.84 -1.51
N VAL A 57 1.85 7.75 -1.27
CA VAL A 57 1.76 8.76 -0.22
C VAL A 57 0.63 9.75 -0.50
N ILE A 58 0.54 10.30 -1.71
CA ILE A 58 -0.47 11.32 -2.05
C ILE A 58 -1.88 10.72 -2.02
N ALA A 59 -2.08 9.54 -2.61
CA ALA A 59 -3.39 8.87 -2.61
C ALA A 59 -3.87 8.60 -1.18
N ASN A 60 -2.98 8.09 -0.31
CA ASN A 60 -3.33 7.82 1.08
C ASN A 60 -3.45 9.09 1.93
N LEU A 61 -2.69 10.14 1.64
CA LEU A 61 -2.86 11.45 2.29
C LEU A 61 -4.25 12.03 2.00
N ILE A 62 -4.72 11.94 0.75
CA ILE A 62 -6.11 12.31 0.39
C ILE A 62 -7.08 11.42 1.17
N GLY A 63 -6.84 10.12 1.22
CA GLY A 63 -7.58 9.16 2.04
C GLY A 63 -7.66 9.57 3.51
N PHE A 64 -6.57 10.01 4.11
CA PHE A 64 -6.51 10.49 5.50
C PHE A 64 -7.41 11.71 5.72
N PHE A 65 -7.44 12.67 4.81
CA PHE A 65 -8.36 13.82 4.92
C PHE A 65 -9.83 13.40 4.78
N LEU A 66 -10.13 12.45 3.91
CA LEU A 66 -11.48 11.87 3.80
C LEU A 66 -11.88 11.15 5.10
N PHE A 67 -10.98 10.34 5.66
CA PHE A 67 -11.15 9.70 6.96
C PHE A 67 -11.39 10.72 8.06
N ARG A 68 -10.57 11.77 8.16
CA ARG A 68 -10.70 12.80 9.20
C ARG A 68 -12.07 13.48 9.14
N ARG A 69 -12.56 13.80 7.92
CA ARG A 69 -13.89 14.39 7.72
C ARG A 69 -15.00 13.41 8.14
N TRP A 70 -14.89 12.15 7.71
CA TRP A 70 -15.84 11.10 8.06
C TRP A 70 -15.88 10.82 9.58
N TYR A 71 -14.72 10.68 10.21
CA TYR A 71 -14.57 10.42 11.64
C TYR A 71 -15.17 11.55 12.47
N LYS A 72 -14.89 12.81 12.13
CA LYS A 72 -15.48 13.97 12.83
C LYS A 72 -17.01 13.96 12.75
N LYS A 73 -17.58 13.55 11.61
CA LYS A 73 -19.03 13.41 11.44
C LYS A 73 -19.59 12.28 12.32
N GLN A 74 -19.02 11.08 12.22
CA GLN A 74 -19.47 9.90 12.98
C GLN A 74 -19.28 10.03 14.50
N SER A 75 -18.22 10.70 14.93
CA SER A 75 -17.98 10.98 16.35
C SER A 75 -19.05 11.91 16.92
N ARG A 76 -19.49 12.91 16.14
CA ARG A 76 -20.58 13.84 16.55
C ARG A 76 -21.96 13.20 16.53
N GLU A 77 -22.25 12.40 15.50
CA GLU A 77 -23.59 11.82 15.30
C GLU A 77 -23.81 10.56 16.14
N ASN A 78 -22.80 9.70 16.25
CA ASN A 78 -22.93 8.35 16.79
C ASN A 78 -22.00 8.07 17.98
N GLY A 79 -21.26 9.08 18.46
CA GLY A 79 -20.32 8.91 19.57
C GLY A 79 -19.12 8.02 19.26
N LEU A 80 -18.80 7.79 17.97
CA LEU A 80 -17.70 6.91 17.55
C LEU A 80 -16.37 7.37 18.15
N THR A 81 -15.66 6.45 18.82
CA THR A 81 -14.35 6.69 19.42
C THR A 81 -13.21 6.13 18.57
N LEU A 82 -11.97 6.62 18.78
CA LEU A 82 -10.78 6.03 18.15
C LEU A 82 -10.48 4.61 18.67
N ALA A 83 -10.96 4.26 19.86
CA ALA A 83 -10.84 2.90 20.41
C ALA A 83 -11.74 1.91 19.65
N ASP A 84 -12.95 2.33 19.25
CA ASP A 84 -13.84 1.53 18.41
C ASP A 84 -13.24 1.19 17.04
N LEU A 85 -12.33 2.04 16.56
CA LEU A 85 -11.59 1.85 15.33
C LEU A 85 -10.28 1.06 15.50
N GLY A 86 -9.90 0.76 16.75
CA GLY A 86 -8.64 0.06 17.06
C GLY A 86 -7.39 0.94 16.93
N ILE A 87 -7.57 2.27 16.90
CA ILE A 87 -6.47 3.25 16.76
C ILE A 87 -5.94 3.66 18.14
N SER A 88 -6.83 3.80 19.13
CA SER A 88 -6.46 4.14 20.51
C SER A 88 -6.56 2.93 21.43
N TYR A 89 -5.66 2.83 22.40
CA TYR A 89 -5.71 1.83 23.46
C TYR A 89 -6.63 2.22 24.62
N ARG A 90 -7.11 3.47 24.64
CA ARG A 90 -8.06 3.97 25.64
C ARG A 90 -9.30 4.57 24.99
N GLU A 91 -10.44 4.44 25.66
CA GLU A 91 -11.76 4.89 25.18
C GLU A 91 -12.00 6.38 25.45
N ASP A 92 -11.43 6.92 26.54
CA ASP A 92 -11.61 8.30 27.00
C ASP A 92 -10.75 9.32 26.24
N ARG A 93 -9.53 8.93 25.87
CA ARG A 93 -8.57 9.80 25.18
C ARG A 93 -7.72 9.02 24.19
N PHE A 94 -7.15 9.74 23.24
CA PHE A 94 -6.13 9.16 22.38
C PHE A 94 -4.91 8.78 23.23
N ALA A 95 -4.61 7.48 23.26
CA ALA A 95 -3.46 6.95 23.97
C ALA A 95 -2.83 5.82 23.16
N LEU A 96 -1.51 5.96 22.96
CA LEU A 96 -0.68 4.93 22.36
C LEU A 96 0.06 4.17 23.46
N ASP A 97 0.08 2.84 23.34
CA ASP A 97 0.91 1.99 24.18
C ASP A 97 2.25 1.77 23.48
N TRP A 98 3.24 2.57 23.87
CA TRP A 98 4.60 2.50 23.31
C TRP A 98 5.26 1.15 23.53
N GLY A 99 4.93 0.44 24.62
CA GLY A 99 5.43 -0.91 24.87
C GLY A 99 4.93 -1.90 23.83
N ARG A 100 3.65 -1.84 23.48
CA ARG A 100 3.08 -2.66 22.39
C ARG A 100 3.62 -2.27 21.02
N ILE A 101 3.72 -0.97 20.74
CA ILE A 101 4.28 -0.48 19.47
C ILE A 101 5.73 -0.96 19.30
N GLY A 102 6.55 -0.87 20.36
CA GLY A 102 7.93 -1.37 20.36
C GLY A 102 8.00 -2.87 20.09
N ARG A 103 7.11 -3.68 20.69
CA ARG A 103 7.03 -5.13 20.41
C ARG A 103 6.60 -5.41 18.96
N THR A 104 5.67 -4.65 18.40
CA THR A 104 5.28 -4.81 16.99
C THR A 104 6.40 -4.41 16.03
N ALA A 105 7.15 -3.35 16.36
CA ALA A 105 8.31 -2.93 15.57
C ALA A 105 9.45 -3.95 15.65
N LEU A 106 9.71 -4.51 16.84
CA LEU A 106 10.69 -5.58 17.03
C LEU A 106 10.30 -6.83 16.26
N LEU A 107 9.02 -7.24 16.32
CA LEU A 107 8.53 -8.36 15.53
C LEU A 107 8.73 -8.12 14.03
N ALA A 108 8.39 -6.93 13.54
CA ALA A 108 8.61 -6.57 12.13
C ALA A 108 10.10 -6.63 11.75
N ALA A 109 11.00 -6.15 12.61
CA ALA A 109 12.44 -6.23 12.40
C ALA A 109 12.96 -7.68 12.38
N ILE A 110 12.44 -8.55 13.26
CA ILE A 110 12.78 -9.98 13.30
C ILE A 110 12.30 -10.67 12.02
N LEU A 111 11.06 -10.42 11.58
CA LEU A 111 10.51 -11.01 10.35
C LEU A 111 11.30 -10.55 9.12
N PHE A 112 11.66 -9.27 9.06
CA PHE A 112 12.50 -8.72 8.00
C PHE A 112 13.88 -9.39 7.97
N ALA A 113 14.56 -9.48 9.13
CA ALA A 113 15.87 -10.11 9.24
C ALA A 113 15.80 -11.61 8.89
N ALA A 114 14.75 -12.30 9.33
CA ALA A 114 14.54 -13.71 9.02
C ALA A 114 14.36 -13.94 7.51
N ALA A 115 13.57 -13.09 6.82
CA ALA A 115 13.38 -13.19 5.38
C ALA A 115 14.72 -13.04 4.62
N TYR A 116 15.54 -12.05 5.00
CA TYR A 116 16.87 -11.86 4.40
C TYR A 116 17.86 -12.98 4.75
N LEU A 117 17.82 -13.49 5.98
CA LEU A 117 18.70 -14.59 6.39
C LEU A 117 18.36 -15.87 5.63
N VAL A 118 17.08 -16.21 5.51
CA VAL A 118 16.63 -17.38 4.74
C VAL A 118 17.08 -17.24 3.29
N GLN A 119 16.87 -16.08 2.67
CA GLN A 119 17.34 -15.84 1.30
C GLN A 119 18.87 -16.00 1.19
N HIS A 120 19.63 -15.39 2.10
CA HIS A 120 21.09 -15.45 2.08
C HIS A 120 21.61 -16.90 2.23
N LEU A 121 20.99 -17.70 3.11
CA LEU A 121 21.35 -19.10 3.29
C LEU A 121 21.02 -19.94 2.06
N LEU A 122 19.87 -19.71 1.42
CA LEU A 122 19.47 -20.42 0.21
C LEU A 122 20.42 -20.12 -0.96
N GLU A 123 20.79 -18.85 -1.12
CA GLU A 123 21.78 -18.44 -2.11
C GLU A 123 23.17 -19.03 -1.81
N ALA A 124 23.62 -19.00 -0.55
CA ALA A 124 24.94 -19.50 -0.16
C ALA A 124 25.09 -21.03 -0.30
N ILE A 125 24.03 -21.80 0.00
CA ILE A 125 24.07 -23.27 -0.01
C ILE A 125 23.70 -23.84 -1.38
N PHE A 126 22.67 -23.28 -2.02
CA PHE A 126 22.06 -23.87 -3.21
C PHE A 126 22.24 -23.02 -4.48
N ILE A 127 22.78 -21.79 -4.37
CA ILE A 127 22.86 -20.84 -5.50
C ILE A 127 21.45 -20.56 -6.06
N VAL A 128 20.44 -20.61 -5.20
CA VAL A 128 19.05 -20.34 -5.56
C VAL A 128 18.67 -18.95 -5.09
N ASP A 129 18.30 -18.11 -6.04
CA ASP A 129 17.75 -16.79 -5.76
C ASP A 129 16.23 -16.77 -5.92
N TYR A 130 15.50 -16.87 -4.80
CA TYR A 130 14.03 -16.79 -4.80
C TYR A 130 13.49 -15.36 -5.01
N ARG A 131 14.36 -14.34 -5.03
CA ARG A 131 13.97 -12.95 -5.34
C ARG A 131 13.55 -12.79 -6.81
N PHE A 132 13.69 -13.81 -7.65
CA PHE A 132 13.00 -13.84 -8.95
C PHE A 132 11.46 -13.70 -8.81
N ILE A 133 10.85 -14.22 -7.73
CA ILE A 133 9.42 -14.04 -7.42
C ILE A 133 9.14 -12.66 -6.81
N PHE A 134 10.17 -12.05 -6.20
CA PHE A 134 10.14 -10.71 -5.61
C PHE A 134 11.18 -9.79 -6.26
N PRO A 135 11.03 -9.35 -7.52
CA PRO A 135 12.07 -8.63 -8.27
C PRO A 135 12.60 -7.34 -7.62
N PHE A 136 11.98 -6.88 -6.54
CA PHE A 136 12.42 -5.73 -5.74
C PHE A 136 13.03 -6.08 -4.38
N ALA A 137 12.98 -7.35 -3.94
CA ALA A 137 13.87 -7.84 -2.90
C ALA A 137 15.25 -7.93 -3.56
N SER A 138 16.17 -7.13 -3.06
CA SER A 138 17.49 -6.92 -3.65
C SER A 138 18.52 -7.14 -2.55
N ASP A 139 19.75 -7.55 -2.91
CA ASP A 139 20.83 -7.58 -1.92
C ASP A 139 20.92 -6.26 -1.16
N LEU A 140 21.03 -6.35 0.16
CA LEU A 140 21.21 -5.19 1.03
C LEU A 140 22.67 -4.72 0.98
N THR A 141 23.04 -4.08 -0.13
CA THR A 141 24.28 -3.31 -0.18
C THR A 141 24.15 -2.08 0.73
N PRO A 142 25.26 -1.52 1.25
CA PRO A 142 25.21 -0.30 2.06
C PRO A 142 24.45 0.84 1.36
N TYR A 143 24.64 0.99 0.04
CA TYR A 143 23.90 1.94 -0.78
C TYR A 143 22.38 1.70 -0.73
N ARG A 144 21.93 0.46 -0.92
CA ARG A 144 20.50 0.11 -0.88
C ARG A 144 19.89 0.25 0.51
N VAL A 145 20.67 0.03 1.58
CA VAL A 145 20.23 0.33 2.95
C VAL A 145 20.00 1.82 3.13
N MET A 146 20.91 2.67 2.63
CA MET A 146 20.71 4.13 2.67
C MET A 146 19.49 4.56 1.85
N MET A 147 19.30 3.96 0.67
CA MET A 147 18.09 4.18 -0.14
C MET A 147 16.84 3.73 0.62
N PHE A 148 16.84 2.57 1.28
CA PHE A 148 15.72 2.16 2.13
C PHE A 148 15.41 3.23 3.19
N LEU A 149 16.41 3.71 3.92
CA LEU A 149 16.22 4.73 4.95
C LEU A 149 15.72 6.08 4.39
N LEU A 150 16.09 6.43 3.16
CA LEU A 150 15.60 7.64 2.49
C LEU A 150 14.10 7.55 2.16
N TYR A 151 13.64 6.40 1.64
CA TYR A 151 12.25 6.23 1.18
C TYR A 151 11.29 5.71 2.27
N PHE A 152 11.82 4.98 3.25
CA PHE A 152 11.04 4.33 4.30
C PHE A 152 10.15 5.27 5.10
N PRO A 153 10.58 6.49 5.53
CA PRO A 153 9.72 7.41 6.26
C PRO A 153 8.45 7.78 5.49
N PHE A 154 8.56 7.95 4.16
CA PHE A 154 7.45 8.28 3.29
C PHE A 154 6.52 7.08 3.11
N LEU A 155 7.09 5.89 2.87
CA LEU A 155 6.32 4.65 2.79
C LEU A 155 5.56 4.38 4.10
N LEU A 156 6.24 4.50 5.24
CA LEU A 156 5.64 4.37 6.56
C LEU A 156 4.48 5.33 6.74
N LEU A 157 4.65 6.61 6.35
CA LEU A 157 3.58 7.59 6.39
C LEU A 157 2.39 7.18 5.51
N GLY A 158 2.64 6.70 4.29
CA GLY A 158 1.62 6.19 3.39
C GLY A 158 0.86 5.00 3.98
N PHE A 159 1.56 4.03 4.59
CA PHE A 159 0.95 2.88 5.25
C PHE A 159 0.14 3.26 6.49
N LEU A 160 0.60 4.24 7.29
CA LEU A 160 -0.17 4.76 8.42
C LEU A 160 -1.47 5.42 7.94
N PHE A 161 -1.43 6.20 6.87
CA PHE A 161 -2.63 6.79 6.29
C PHE A 161 -3.56 5.75 5.66
N LEU A 162 -3.02 4.74 4.98
CA LEU A 162 -3.79 3.60 4.48
C LEU A 162 -4.49 2.87 5.64
N ALA A 163 -3.78 2.63 6.74
CA ALA A 163 -4.34 1.96 7.91
C ALA A 163 -5.48 2.76 8.54
N LEU A 164 -5.35 4.09 8.65
CA LEU A 164 -6.41 4.96 9.15
C LEU A 164 -7.58 5.06 8.19
N PHE A 165 -7.33 5.28 6.90
CA PHE A 165 -8.38 5.48 5.92
C PHE A 165 -9.12 4.19 5.60
N LEU A 166 -8.40 3.14 5.24
CA LEU A 166 -8.99 1.89 4.77
C LEU A 166 -9.23 0.94 5.93
N HIS A 167 -8.19 0.46 6.61
CA HIS A 167 -8.34 -0.64 7.57
C HIS A 167 -9.18 -0.27 8.80
N ALA A 168 -9.07 0.96 9.30
CA ALA A 168 -9.88 1.41 10.43
C ALA A 168 -11.37 1.51 10.07
N GLN A 169 -11.70 2.03 8.87
CA GLN A 169 -13.09 2.15 8.41
C GLN A 169 -13.65 0.83 7.85
N TYR A 170 -12.82 -0.05 7.30
CA TYR A 170 -13.24 -1.32 6.70
C TYR A 170 -13.36 -2.45 7.75
N ARG A 171 -13.51 -2.11 9.03
CA ARG A 171 -13.60 -3.11 10.10
C ARG A 171 -14.88 -3.93 9.97
N ARG A 172 -14.76 -5.23 9.71
CA ARG A 172 -15.90 -6.13 9.50
C ARG A 172 -16.36 -6.76 10.82
N PRO A 173 -17.64 -7.18 10.94
CA PRO A 173 -18.10 -7.89 12.13
C PRO A 173 -17.38 -9.24 12.28
N ARG A 174 -17.23 -9.68 13.54
CA ARG A 174 -16.68 -11.01 13.87
C ARG A 174 -17.68 -12.09 13.44
N LYS A 175 -17.17 -13.22 12.94
CA LYS A 175 -17.97 -14.40 12.57
C LYS A 175 -17.94 -15.45 13.67
N ASP A 176 -18.76 -16.49 13.53
CA ASP A 176 -18.97 -17.55 14.53
C ASP A 176 -17.68 -18.26 14.96
N SER A 177 -16.69 -18.36 14.08
CA SER A 177 -15.39 -18.95 14.40
C SER A 177 -14.24 -17.98 14.13
N TRP A 178 -13.14 -18.19 14.87
CA TRP A 178 -11.91 -17.44 14.68
C TRP A 178 -11.39 -17.57 13.25
N LEU A 179 -11.31 -18.80 12.72
CA LEU A 179 -10.80 -19.05 11.36
C LEU A 179 -11.68 -18.39 10.29
N LYS A 180 -13.01 -18.49 10.42
CA LYS A 180 -13.94 -17.81 9.50
C LYS A 180 -13.77 -16.29 9.56
N THR A 181 -13.51 -15.74 10.75
CA THR A 181 -13.26 -14.32 10.94
C THR A 181 -11.96 -13.90 10.27
N PHE A 182 -10.86 -14.60 10.55
CA PHE A 182 -9.54 -14.36 9.96
C PHE A 182 -9.60 -14.40 8.43
N VAL A 183 -10.06 -15.52 7.85
CA VAL A 183 -10.15 -15.69 6.39
C VAL A 183 -11.04 -14.61 5.78
N SER A 184 -12.19 -14.32 6.38
CA SER A 184 -13.10 -13.30 5.85
C SER A 184 -12.47 -11.91 5.88
N TRP A 185 -11.81 -11.53 6.97
CA TRP A 185 -11.20 -10.21 7.11
C TRP A 185 -10.01 -10.06 6.17
N SER A 186 -9.10 -11.05 6.15
CA SER A 186 -7.92 -11.05 5.28
C SER A 186 -8.33 -11.00 3.80
N ALA A 187 -9.21 -11.90 3.36
CA ALA A 187 -9.65 -11.94 1.97
C ALA A 187 -10.32 -10.62 1.54
N THR A 188 -11.20 -10.05 2.37
CA THR A 188 -11.85 -8.79 1.99
C THR A 188 -10.90 -7.60 1.97
N ASN A 189 -9.94 -7.50 2.90
CA ASN A 189 -8.95 -6.42 2.87
C ASN A 189 -8.07 -6.54 1.62
N VAL A 190 -7.56 -7.74 1.34
CA VAL A 190 -6.77 -8.02 0.13
C VAL A 190 -7.55 -7.64 -1.12
N LEU A 191 -8.79 -8.12 -1.27
CA LEU A 191 -9.62 -7.82 -2.44
C LEU A 191 -9.84 -6.31 -2.63
N VAL A 192 -10.13 -5.56 -1.56
CA VAL A 192 -10.35 -4.12 -1.66
C VAL A 192 -9.08 -3.36 -2.08
N MET A 193 -7.91 -3.90 -1.74
CA MET A 193 -6.62 -3.33 -2.14
C MET A 193 -6.21 -3.71 -3.56
N ILE A 194 -6.42 -4.96 -3.99
CA ILE A 194 -5.88 -5.44 -5.27
C ILE A 194 -6.87 -5.34 -6.43
N VAL A 195 -8.18 -5.46 -6.20
CA VAL A 195 -9.17 -5.46 -7.28
C VAL A 195 -9.08 -4.19 -8.14
N PRO A 196 -8.95 -2.96 -7.57
CA PRO A 196 -8.77 -1.77 -8.39
C PRO A 196 -7.52 -1.84 -9.28
N LEU A 197 -6.41 -2.38 -8.77
CA LEU A 197 -5.16 -2.50 -9.53
C LEU A 197 -5.23 -3.60 -10.60
N ILE A 198 -5.94 -4.70 -10.32
CA ILE A 198 -6.20 -5.75 -11.31
C ILE A 198 -7.08 -5.19 -12.44
N LEU A 199 -8.16 -4.49 -12.13
CA LEU A 199 -9.01 -3.85 -13.13
C LEU A 199 -8.21 -2.86 -13.98
N PHE A 200 -7.30 -2.12 -13.34
CA PHE A 200 -6.39 -1.23 -14.02
C PHE A 200 -5.43 -1.99 -14.97
N LEU A 201 -4.83 -3.09 -14.53
CA LEU A 201 -3.99 -3.95 -15.37
C LEU A 201 -4.76 -4.51 -16.57
N LEU A 202 -6.02 -4.92 -16.39
CA LEU A 202 -6.85 -5.43 -17.47
C LEU A 202 -7.03 -4.39 -18.59
N LEU A 203 -7.11 -3.09 -18.26
CA LEU A 203 -7.19 -2.03 -19.28
C LEU A 203 -5.97 -1.98 -20.19
N GLN A 204 -4.79 -2.38 -19.70
CA GLN A 204 -3.56 -2.46 -20.48
C GLN A 204 -3.42 -3.78 -21.22
N TYR A 205 -3.64 -4.89 -20.51
CA TYR A 205 -3.30 -6.23 -21.00
C TYR A 205 -4.38 -6.84 -21.89
N VAL A 206 -5.66 -6.54 -21.69
CA VAL A 206 -6.72 -7.07 -22.55
C VAL A 206 -6.59 -6.53 -23.99
N PRO A 207 -6.42 -5.22 -24.23
CA PRO A 207 -6.17 -4.71 -25.59
C PRO A 207 -4.88 -5.23 -26.22
N LEU A 208 -3.83 -5.42 -25.41
CA LEU A 208 -2.56 -5.98 -25.86
C LEU A 208 -2.74 -7.41 -26.38
N LEU A 209 -3.42 -8.26 -25.62
CA LEU A 209 -3.58 -9.68 -25.96
C LEU A 209 -4.58 -9.92 -27.10
N ILE A 210 -5.61 -9.08 -27.23
CA ILE A 210 -6.66 -9.25 -28.25
C ILE A 210 -6.30 -8.54 -29.56
N ALA A 211 -5.70 -7.34 -29.48
CA ALA A 211 -5.51 -6.47 -30.64
C ALA A 211 -4.04 -6.07 -30.88
N GLY A 212 -3.09 -6.48 -30.02
CA GLY A 212 -1.69 -6.07 -30.14
C GLY A 212 -1.44 -4.59 -29.81
N ILE A 213 -2.42 -3.91 -29.21
CA ILE A 213 -2.36 -2.48 -28.90
C ILE A 213 -1.94 -2.29 -27.44
N VAL A 214 -0.98 -1.41 -27.19
CA VAL A 214 -0.52 -1.03 -25.85
C VAL A 214 -1.16 0.33 -25.49
N PRO A 215 -2.21 0.39 -24.65
CA PRO A 215 -2.94 1.64 -24.43
C PRO A 215 -2.13 2.71 -23.69
N PHE A 216 -1.42 2.31 -22.64
CA PHE A 216 -0.58 3.19 -21.83
C PHE A 216 0.89 2.93 -22.14
N VAL A 217 1.45 3.69 -23.09
CA VAL A 217 2.89 3.64 -23.44
C VAL A 217 3.67 4.72 -22.67
N GLY A 218 3.19 5.97 -22.75
CA GLY A 218 3.88 7.14 -22.22
C GLY A 218 5.19 7.48 -22.95
N PRO A 219 5.81 8.64 -22.66
CA PRO A 219 7.09 9.02 -23.24
C PRO A 219 8.16 7.96 -22.95
N GLY A 220 8.88 7.50 -23.98
CA GLY A 220 9.93 6.50 -23.86
C GLY A 220 9.47 5.13 -23.33
N GLY A 221 8.18 4.80 -23.37
CA GLY A 221 7.65 3.54 -22.82
C GLY A 221 7.55 3.49 -21.29
N SER A 222 7.70 4.63 -20.63
CA SER A 222 7.70 4.74 -19.16
C SER A 222 6.40 4.27 -18.52
N LEU A 223 5.23 4.65 -19.05
CA LEU A 223 3.93 4.23 -18.49
C LEU A 223 3.65 2.75 -18.68
N ALA A 224 4.12 2.17 -19.79
CA ALA A 224 4.05 0.72 -19.98
C ALA A 224 4.84 0.02 -18.87
N SER A 225 6.06 0.50 -18.58
CA SER A 225 6.91 -0.01 -17.50
C SER A 225 6.26 0.15 -16.12
N PHE A 226 5.63 1.30 -15.83
CA PHE A 226 4.88 1.48 -14.58
C PHE A 226 3.70 0.52 -14.46
N THR A 227 2.97 0.32 -15.55
CA THR A 227 1.83 -0.61 -15.57
C THR A 227 2.30 -2.04 -15.35
N MET A 228 3.41 -2.46 -15.94
CA MET A 228 4.02 -3.77 -15.66
C MET A 228 4.45 -3.90 -14.18
N ASN A 229 4.94 -2.82 -13.58
CA ASN A 229 5.31 -2.82 -12.17
C ASN A 229 4.12 -2.97 -11.20
N LEU A 230 2.88 -2.78 -11.65
CA LEU A 230 1.70 -3.02 -10.81
C LEU A 230 1.54 -4.48 -10.40
N PHE A 231 2.04 -5.46 -11.18
CA PHE A 231 2.04 -6.87 -10.74
C PHE A 231 2.78 -7.05 -9.41
N HIS A 232 3.93 -6.40 -9.29
CA HIS A 232 4.74 -6.46 -8.08
C HIS A 232 4.08 -5.71 -6.93
N ILE A 233 3.49 -4.54 -7.20
CA ILE A 233 2.75 -3.77 -6.20
C ILE A 233 1.59 -4.61 -5.66
N ILE A 234 0.83 -5.29 -6.54
CA ILE A 234 -0.23 -6.22 -6.13
C ILE A 234 0.34 -7.32 -5.23
N GLY A 235 1.46 -7.94 -5.61
CA GLY A 235 2.13 -8.94 -4.79
C GLY A 235 2.47 -8.44 -3.38
N VAL A 236 3.00 -7.22 -3.26
CA VAL A 236 3.29 -6.59 -1.96
C VAL A 236 2.01 -6.34 -1.16
N LEU A 237 0.96 -5.82 -1.80
CA LEU A 237 -0.32 -5.51 -1.14
C LEU A 237 -1.11 -6.76 -0.70
N ILE A 238 -0.78 -7.96 -1.21
CA ILE A 238 -1.36 -9.22 -0.72
C ILE A 238 -0.70 -9.65 0.60
N LEU A 239 0.57 -9.29 0.79
CA LEU A 239 1.37 -9.70 1.95
C LEU A 239 1.23 -8.76 3.16
N VAL A 240 0.81 -7.51 2.93
CA VAL A 240 0.61 -6.47 3.96
C VAL A 240 -0.85 -6.40 4.38
#